data_AF-A0A6P2ACC2-F1
#
_entry.id   AF-A0A6P2ACC2-F1
#
_cell.length_a   1.000
_cell.length_b   1.000
_cell.length_c   1.000
_cell.angle_alpha   90.00
_cell.angle_beta   90.00
_cell.angle_gamma   90.00
#
_symmetry.space_group_name_H-M   'P 1'
#
loop_
_entity.id
_entity.type
_entity.pdbx_description
1 polymer ?
#
loop_
_entity_poly.entity_id
_entity_poly.type
_entity_poly.pdbx_seq_one_letter_code
_entity_poly.pdbx_strand_id
1 'polypeptide(L)'
;MNKSYPELPISFEIALEIVNNAVFRQTARHLKNIEVSVLQGTWLGQSYDEIAESVGYAPEYIKHDVGPKLWKILSKSLGEKVNKNNIIAVLIQKASQINSPNDSVTTNPVITESVTGVIPLDSPWYIERYPVESLCYEEIMRPGALIRLKAPTQMGKTSLMIRILHQAQQRCSENQITLIPLSLQRADKSVFTDLDRFLRWFCASIARKLRLSTAVDDYWSDVFGSKSNCTAYLEDCVLSELDGVLILALDQVDEVFLHPEIADDFFTLLRSWYEEAAYGESGNPLWQNLRLIIVHSTEVYIPLDINKSPFNVGLAIELHPFSVTQVEDLAQRYGLSLSPSELEELMGFIAGHPYLTQKAFYYLASQSLSREQLLSTSATDAGVYHHHLHRLLQSLQENSSLRDAYSSVVHSSNPVQLEQLLAFQLHSMGLVILRGNLVVPSCELYRQYFSRSLE
;
A
#
# COMPACT_ATOMS: atom_id res chain seq x y z
N MET A 1 26.08 -19.21 -4.51
CA MET A 1 26.46 -18.84 -3.13
C MET A 1 26.00 -17.41 -2.91
N ASN A 2 24.80 -17.23 -2.34
CA ASN A 2 24.25 -15.90 -2.07
C ASN A 2 24.95 -15.31 -0.85
N LYS A 3 25.72 -14.23 -1.05
CA LYS A 3 26.20 -13.41 0.07
C LYS A 3 25.00 -12.67 0.66
N SER A 4 24.51 -13.15 1.79
CA SER A 4 23.62 -12.38 2.67
C SER A 4 24.41 -11.15 3.14
N TYR A 5 23.97 -9.97 2.73
CA TYR A 5 24.44 -8.71 3.29
C TYR A 5 23.59 -8.38 4.53
N PRO A 6 24.18 -7.79 5.60
CA PRO A 6 23.44 -7.38 6.77
C PRO A 6 22.39 -6.31 6.42
N GLU A 7 21.25 -6.30 7.11
CA GLU A 7 20.25 -5.21 7.03
C GLU A 7 20.96 -3.87 7.26
N LEU A 8 20.97 -3.02 6.22
CA LEU A 8 21.61 -1.71 6.28
C LEU A 8 20.69 -0.76 7.08
N PRO A 9 21.27 0.12 7.93
CA PRO A 9 20.50 1.01 8.83
C PRO A 9 19.77 2.15 8.11
N ILE A 10 19.94 2.28 6.79
CA ILE A 10 19.21 3.23 5.95
C ILE A 10 18.74 2.51 4.68
N SER A 11 17.61 2.94 4.12
CA SER A 11 17.11 2.41 2.86
C SER A 11 17.87 3.00 1.66
N PHE A 12 17.78 2.34 0.51
CA PHE A 12 18.41 2.84 -0.72
C PHE A 12 17.85 4.20 -1.13
N GLU A 13 16.58 4.48 -0.84
CA GLU A 13 15.92 5.74 -1.14
C GLU A 13 16.58 6.91 -0.39
N ILE A 14 16.87 6.73 0.90
CA ILE A 14 17.61 7.72 1.72
C ILE A 14 19.02 7.94 1.15
N ALA A 15 19.70 6.84 0.81
CA ALA A 15 21.04 6.91 0.23
C ALA A 15 21.06 7.63 -1.12
N LEU A 16 20.08 7.38 -1.97
CA LEU A 16 19.91 8.03 -3.27
C LEU A 16 19.58 9.51 -3.12
N GLU A 17 18.76 9.89 -2.15
CA GLU A 17 18.44 11.28 -1.84
C GLU A 17 19.68 12.07 -1.39
N ILE A 18 20.46 11.51 -0.46
CA ILE A 18 21.73 12.11 0.00
C ILE A 18 22.67 12.35 -1.19
N VAL A 19 22.80 11.33 -2.05
CA VAL A 19 23.66 11.41 -3.23
C VAL A 19 23.14 12.44 -4.23
N ASN A 20 21.85 12.43 -4.55
CA ASN A 20 21.26 13.37 -5.50
C ASN A 20 21.40 14.82 -5.03
N ASN A 21 21.16 15.08 -3.74
CA ASN A 21 21.34 16.41 -3.15
C ASN A 21 22.80 16.86 -3.20
N ALA A 22 23.75 15.98 -2.88
CA ALA A 22 25.17 16.29 -2.94
C ALA A 22 25.66 16.55 -4.37
N VAL A 23 25.19 15.76 -5.34
CA VAL A 23 25.56 15.93 -6.76
C VAL A 23 24.94 17.19 -7.34
N PHE A 24 23.67 17.47 -7.04
CA PHE A 24 22.98 18.67 -7.50
C PHE A 24 23.66 19.95 -7.01
N ARG A 25 24.02 20.04 -5.73
CA ARG A 25 24.76 21.20 -5.17
C ARG A 25 26.09 21.47 -5.89
N GLN A 26 26.78 20.42 -6.35
CA GLN A 26 28.11 20.54 -6.93
C GLN A 26 28.09 20.71 -8.46
N THR A 27 27.04 20.24 -9.13
CA THR A 27 27.01 20.10 -10.60
C THR A 27 25.77 20.68 -11.27
N ALA A 28 24.78 21.17 -10.49
CA ALA A 28 23.47 21.64 -10.96
C ALA A 28 22.71 20.61 -11.82
N ARG A 29 23.03 19.32 -11.67
CA ARG A 29 22.33 18.20 -12.32
C ARG A 29 22.11 17.07 -11.31
N HIS A 30 21.09 16.26 -11.53
CA HIS A 30 20.90 15.00 -10.82
C HIS A 30 21.71 13.87 -11.49
N LEU A 31 21.76 12.71 -10.81
CA LEU A 31 22.28 11.49 -11.42
C LEU A 31 21.42 11.08 -12.62
N LYS A 32 22.09 10.64 -13.70
CA LYS A 32 21.42 10.02 -14.85
C LYS A 32 20.91 8.63 -14.48
N ASN A 33 19.93 8.11 -15.20
CA ASN A 33 19.36 6.77 -14.96
C ASN A 33 20.45 5.69 -14.85
N ILE A 34 21.43 5.70 -15.76
CA ILE A 34 22.54 4.74 -15.72
C ILE A 34 23.47 4.92 -14.51
N GLU A 35 23.62 6.15 -13.99
CA GLU A 35 24.39 6.43 -12.77
C GLU A 35 23.60 5.95 -11.52
N VAL A 36 22.27 6.09 -11.52
CA VAL A 36 21.38 5.56 -10.47
C VAL A 36 21.40 4.03 -10.46
N SER A 37 21.30 3.38 -11.62
CA SER A 37 21.37 1.92 -11.73
C SER A 37 22.72 1.37 -11.25
N VAL A 38 23.82 2.07 -11.53
CA VAL A 38 25.14 1.68 -11.01
C VAL A 38 25.22 1.82 -9.49
N LEU A 39 24.62 2.86 -8.92
CA LEU A 39 24.55 3.05 -7.46
C LEU A 39 23.67 1.99 -6.81
N GLN A 40 22.51 1.68 -7.39
CA GLN A 40 21.57 0.66 -6.92
C GLN A 40 22.17 -0.74 -6.98
N GLY A 41 22.79 -1.11 -8.11
CA GLY A 41 23.46 -2.40 -8.22
C GLY A 41 24.64 -2.53 -7.27
N THR A 42 25.36 -1.42 -7.00
CA THR A 42 26.39 -1.37 -5.96
C THR A 42 25.78 -1.58 -4.57
N TRP A 43 24.62 -1.00 -4.28
CA TRP A 43 23.87 -1.19 -3.04
C TRP A 43 23.43 -2.64 -2.82
N LEU A 44 23.06 -3.33 -3.90
CA LEU A 44 22.69 -4.75 -3.92
C LEU A 44 23.88 -5.71 -4.00
N GLY A 45 25.12 -5.18 -4.03
CA GLY A 45 26.34 -5.99 -4.09
C GLY A 45 26.62 -6.65 -5.45
N GLN A 46 25.97 -6.20 -6.52
CA GLN A 46 26.13 -6.71 -7.89
C GLN A 46 27.47 -6.27 -8.49
N SER A 47 28.05 -7.09 -9.37
CA SER A 47 29.18 -6.79 -10.25
C SER A 47 28.79 -5.82 -11.38
N TYR A 48 29.77 -5.24 -12.08
CA TYR A 48 29.43 -4.36 -13.22
C TYR A 48 28.80 -5.13 -14.38
N ASP A 49 29.15 -6.40 -14.53
CA ASP A 49 28.63 -7.27 -15.58
C ASP A 49 27.14 -7.57 -15.32
N GLU A 50 26.77 -7.90 -14.08
CA GLU A 50 25.37 -8.11 -13.66
C GLU A 50 24.52 -6.84 -13.76
N ILE A 51 25.09 -5.67 -13.43
CA ILE A 51 24.40 -4.39 -13.59
C ILE A 51 24.12 -4.14 -15.07
N ALA A 52 25.12 -4.33 -15.93
CA ALA A 52 25.00 -4.07 -17.36
C ALA A 52 23.94 -4.95 -18.03
N GLU A 53 23.88 -6.23 -17.65
CA GLU A 53 22.85 -7.16 -18.09
C GLU A 53 21.44 -6.73 -17.66
N SER A 54 21.29 -6.28 -16.40
CA SER A 54 19.99 -5.84 -15.87
C SER A 54 19.41 -4.58 -16.55
N VAL A 55 20.27 -3.71 -17.07
CA VAL A 55 19.88 -2.44 -17.72
C VAL A 55 20.08 -2.43 -19.24
N GLY A 56 20.52 -3.54 -19.84
CA GLY A 56 20.69 -3.67 -21.28
C GLY A 56 21.87 -2.88 -21.88
N TYR A 57 22.94 -2.66 -21.11
CA TYR A 57 24.16 -1.98 -21.57
C TYR A 57 25.33 -2.95 -21.74
N ALA A 58 26.34 -2.57 -22.53
CA ALA A 58 27.59 -3.31 -22.62
C ALA A 58 28.35 -3.24 -21.29
N PRO A 59 28.84 -4.37 -20.73
CA PRO A 59 29.62 -4.40 -19.49
C PRO A 59 30.83 -3.45 -19.51
N GLU A 60 31.50 -3.35 -20.65
CA GLU A 60 32.65 -2.46 -20.86
C GLU A 60 32.28 -0.98 -20.69
N TYR A 61 31.07 -0.58 -21.12
CA TYR A 61 30.60 0.80 -20.99
C TYR A 61 30.40 1.20 -19.53
N ILE A 62 29.81 0.30 -18.72
CA ILE A 62 29.63 0.56 -17.29
C ILE A 62 30.97 0.54 -16.55
N LYS A 63 31.82 -0.44 -16.85
CA LYS A 63 33.10 -0.66 -16.16
C LYS A 63 34.14 0.41 -16.46
N HIS A 64 34.22 0.88 -17.71
CA HIS A 64 35.26 1.81 -18.15
C HIS A 64 34.79 3.27 -18.27
N ASP A 65 33.49 3.53 -18.40
CA ASP A 65 32.97 4.90 -18.55
C ASP A 65 32.11 5.35 -17.38
N VAL A 66 30.96 4.71 -17.17
CA VAL A 66 29.95 5.19 -16.21
C VAL A 66 30.44 5.08 -14.76
N GLY A 67 30.91 3.91 -14.35
CA GLY A 67 31.33 3.64 -12.97
C GLY A 67 32.45 4.57 -12.50
N PRO A 68 33.59 4.67 -13.21
CA PRO A 68 34.69 5.55 -12.82
C PRO A 68 34.29 7.03 -12.77
N LYS A 69 33.48 7.52 -13.72
CA LYS A 69 32.97 8.91 -13.72
C LYS A 69 32.06 9.17 -12.53
N LEU A 70 31.16 8.23 -12.22
CA LEU A 70 30.26 8.33 -11.08
C LEU A 70 31.04 8.47 -9.77
N TRP A 71 31.99 7.57 -9.49
CA TRP A 71 32.76 7.64 -8.24
C TRP A 71 33.58 8.91 -8.10
N LYS A 72 34.08 9.47 -9.21
CA LYS A 72 34.77 10.77 -9.22
C LYS A 72 33.84 11.92 -8.85
N ILE A 73 32.62 11.93 -9.40
CA ILE A 73 31.61 12.95 -9.09
C ILE A 73 31.18 12.82 -7.64
N LEU A 74 30.85 11.62 -7.18
CA LEU A 74 30.44 11.39 -5.80
C LEU A 74 31.54 11.74 -4.80
N SER A 75 32.81 11.46 -5.13
CA SER A 75 33.93 11.83 -4.27
C SER A 75 34.04 13.34 -4.09
N LYS A 76 33.80 14.09 -5.18
CA LYS A 76 33.82 15.55 -5.15
C LYS A 76 32.61 16.10 -4.40
N SER A 77 31.43 15.54 -4.66
CA SER A 77 30.15 16.00 -4.11
C SER A 77 29.97 15.71 -2.62
N LEU A 78 30.49 14.58 -2.14
CA LEU A 78 30.36 14.18 -0.72
C LEU A 78 31.51 14.73 0.15
N GLY A 79 32.55 15.30 -0.46
CA GLY A 79 33.72 15.85 0.23
C GLY A 79 34.69 14.79 0.77
N GLU A 80 34.50 13.51 0.43
CA GLU A 80 35.35 12.38 0.82
C GLU A 80 35.52 11.41 -0.35
N LYS A 81 36.66 10.73 -0.44
CA LYS A 81 36.95 9.77 -1.51
C LYS A 81 36.04 8.53 -1.42
N VAL A 82 35.17 8.35 -2.41
CA VAL A 82 34.28 7.19 -2.53
C VAL A 82 34.59 6.32 -3.74
N ASN A 83 34.26 5.03 -3.62
CA ASN A 83 34.32 3.99 -4.63
C ASN A 83 33.24 2.94 -4.34
N LYS A 84 33.12 1.94 -5.22
CA LYS A 84 32.11 0.88 -5.13
C LYS A 84 32.06 0.17 -3.76
N ASN A 85 33.20 0.05 -3.06
CA ASN A 85 33.30 -0.73 -1.83
C ASN A 85 33.02 0.08 -0.56
N ASN A 86 33.11 1.41 -0.59
CA ASN A 86 32.97 2.25 0.61
C ASN A 86 31.78 3.24 0.55
N ILE A 87 31.13 3.39 -0.61
CA ILE A 87 30.02 4.36 -0.77
C ILE A 87 28.89 4.11 0.22
N ILE A 88 28.52 2.85 0.49
CA ILE A 88 27.44 2.50 1.43
C ILE A 88 27.77 3.00 2.84
N ALA A 89 29.00 2.75 3.31
CA ALA A 89 29.44 3.18 4.64
C ALA A 89 29.44 4.71 4.79
N VAL A 90 29.89 5.42 3.76
CA VAL A 90 29.90 6.90 3.74
C VAL A 90 28.48 7.45 3.78
N LEU A 91 27.53 6.85 3.07
CA LEU A 91 26.13 7.29 3.05
C LEU A 91 25.43 7.05 4.39
N ILE A 92 25.71 5.92 5.05
CA ILE A 92 25.23 5.65 6.42
C ILE A 92 25.75 6.71 7.39
N GLN A 93 27.05 7.03 7.33
CA GLN A 93 27.64 8.06 8.17
C GLN A 93 27.00 9.44 7.93
N LYS A 94 26.79 9.82 6.67
CA LYS A 94 26.15 11.10 6.32
C LYS A 94 24.70 11.16 6.79
N ALA A 95 23.95 10.07 6.68
CA ALA A 95 22.59 9.99 7.20
C ALA A 95 22.54 10.19 8.72
N SER A 96 23.50 9.61 9.47
CA SER A 96 23.58 9.80 10.93
C SER A 96 23.92 11.24 11.36
N GLN A 97 24.64 12.00 10.53
CA GLN A 97 25.01 13.40 10.81
C GLN A 97 23.87 14.39 10.57
N ILE A 98 22.85 14.02 9.77
CA ILE A 98 21.65 14.83 9.56
C ILE A 98 20.73 14.81 10.80
N ASN A 99 20.90 13.84 11.71
CA ASN A 99 20.04 13.62 12.88
C ASN A 99 20.59 14.16 14.22
N SER A 100 21.54 15.11 14.23
CA SER A 100 21.96 15.79 15.47
C SER A 100 21.37 17.20 15.54
N PRO A 101 20.69 17.58 16.65
CA PRO A 101 20.05 18.88 16.76
C PRO A 101 21.09 19.94 17.18
N ASN A 102 21.13 21.07 16.47
CA ASN A 102 21.63 22.31 17.04
C ASN A 102 20.82 23.50 16.51
N ASP A 103 20.07 24.07 17.46
CA ASP A 103 19.63 25.44 17.67
C ASP A 103 18.87 26.25 16.60
N SER A 104 17.57 26.38 16.91
CA SER A 104 16.71 27.57 16.90
C SER A 104 16.61 28.39 15.61
N VAL A 105 15.43 28.37 14.95
CA VAL A 105 14.65 29.51 14.42
C VAL A 105 13.28 28.97 13.91
N THR A 106 12.18 29.62 14.32
CA THR A 106 10.77 29.52 13.85
C THR A 106 10.23 28.15 13.41
N THR A 107 9.34 27.59 14.22
CA THR A 107 8.65 26.30 14.00
C THR A 107 7.73 26.33 12.77
N ASN A 108 8.28 26.09 11.60
CA ASN A 108 7.58 25.29 10.61
C ASN A 108 7.63 23.84 11.10
N PRO A 109 6.53 23.07 11.07
CA PRO A 109 6.59 21.66 11.44
C PRO A 109 7.63 20.99 10.55
N VAL A 110 8.72 20.51 11.14
CA VAL A 110 9.75 19.78 10.40
C VAL A 110 9.09 18.49 9.91
N ILE A 111 8.83 18.42 8.60
CA ILE A 111 8.17 17.29 7.97
C ILE A 111 9.16 16.12 7.97
N THR A 112 9.14 15.34 9.04
CA THR A 112 10.05 14.19 9.26
C THR A 112 9.37 12.85 8.97
N GLU A 113 8.04 12.82 8.84
CA GLU A 113 7.29 11.61 8.55
C GLU A 113 7.36 11.23 7.06
N SER A 114 7.55 9.94 6.80
CA SER A 114 7.46 9.35 5.45
C SER A 114 6.05 9.52 4.90
N VAL A 115 5.94 9.98 3.65
CA VAL A 115 4.66 10.10 2.91
C VAL A 115 4.14 8.77 2.38
N THR A 116 4.86 7.69 2.64
CA THR A 116 4.58 6.38 2.07
C THR A 116 4.25 5.38 3.18
N GLY A 117 3.22 4.57 2.93
CA GLY A 117 2.79 3.51 3.82
C GLY A 117 1.60 3.89 4.70
N VAL A 118 1.48 3.19 5.83
CA VAL A 118 0.38 3.35 6.78
C VAL A 118 0.62 4.60 7.62
N ILE A 119 -0.42 5.43 7.77
CA ILE A 119 -0.34 6.68 8.55
C ILE A 119 -0.45 6.33 10.04
N PRO A 120 0.56 6.64 10.88
CA PRO A 120 0.53 6.39 12.32
C PRO A 120 -0.71 6.96 13.02
N LEU A 121 -1.07 6.40 14.18
CA LEU A 121 -2.28 6.78 14.91
C LEU A 121 -2.25 8.24 15.39
N ASP A 122 -1.06 8.71 15.77
CA ASP A 122 -0.75 10.04 16.29
C ASP A 122 -0.35 11.04 15.19
N SER A 123 -0.25 10.59 13.94
CA SER A 123 0.15 11.45 12.83
C SER A 123 -0.90 12.55 12.59
N PRO A 124 -0.50 13.83 12.54
CA PRO A 124 -1.42 14.93 12.25
C PRO A 124 -1.93 14.89 10.80
N TRP A 125 -1.34 14.07 9.93
CA TRP A 125 -1.67 14.01 8.49
C TRP A 125 -2.85 13.11 8.15
N TYR A 126 -3.46 12.45 9.15
CA TYR A 126 -4.68 11.68 8.93
C TYR A 126 -5.92 12.58 8.86
N ILE A 127 -6.66 12.46 7.76
CA ILE A 127 -7.94 13.13 7.57
C ILE A 127 -9.05 12.11 7.78
N GLU A 128 -9.90 12.39 8.77
CA GLU A 128 -11.12 11.61 8.99
C GLU A 128 -12.14 11.86 7.87
N ARG A 129 -12.86 10.80 7.53
CA ARG A 129 -13.87 10.77 6.47
C ARG A 129 -15.24 10.60 7.09
N TYR A 130 -15.77 11.66 7.69
CA TYR A 130 -17.11 11.59 8.28
C TYR A 130 -18.17 11.11 7.24
N PRO A 131 -19.00 10.11 7.56
CA PRO A 131 -19.14 9.38 8.84
C PRO A 131 -18.41 8.02 8.93
N VAL A 132 -17.52 7.70 7.98
CA VAL A 132 -16.88 6.38 7.81
C VAL A 132 -16.24 5.84 9.08
N GLU A 133 -15.37 6.61 9.74
CA GLU A 133 -14.69 6.19 10.97
C GLU A 133 -15.69 5.85 12.07
N SER A 134 -16.64 6.76 12.33
CA SER A 134 -17.66 6.58 13.37
C SER A 134 -18.49 5.33 13.15
N LEU A 135 -18.92 5.08 11.90
CA LEU A 135 -19.66 3.85 11.55
C LEU A 135 -18.84 2.59 11.83
N CYS A 136 -17.55 2.60 11.48
CA CYS A 136 -16.67 1.46 11.75
C CYS A 136 -16.47 1.24 13.26
N TYR A 137 -16.32 2.32 14.02
CA TYR A 137 -16.13 2.27 15.47
C TYR A 137 -17.37 1.74 16.20
N GLU A 138 -18.56 2.06 15.72
CA GLU A 138 -19.81 1.52 16.26
C GLU A 138 -20.00 0.05 15.88
N GLU A 139 -19.76 -0.28 14.60
CA GLU A 139 -19.95 -1.63 14.09
C GLU A 139 -19.01 -2.63 14.74
N ILE A 140 -17.72 -2.30 14.90
CA ILE A 140 -16.74 -3.23 15.46
C ILE A 140 -17.01 -3.57 16.92
N MET A 141 -17.92 -2.86 17.60
CA MET A 141 -18.34 -3.16 18.96
C MET A 141 -19.50 -4.16 19.03
N ARG A 142 -20.14 -4.48 17.90
CA ARG A 142 -21.25 -5.45 17.84
C ARG A 142 -20.73 -6.89 17.96
N PRO A 143 -21.46 -7.79 18.65
CA PRO A 143 -21.15 -9.22 18.64
C PRO A 143 -21.12 -9.77 17.21
N GLY A 144 -20.14 -10.60 16.88
CA GLY A 144 -20.02 -11.19 15.54
C GLY A 144 -19.73 -10.22 14.39
N ALA A 145 -19.31 -8.97 14.68
CA ALA A 145 -19.20 -7.92 13.67
C ALA A 145 -18.29 -8.31 12.49
N LEU A 146 -18.68 -7.91 11.28
CA LEU A 146 -17.87 -8.02 10.07
C LEU A 146 -17.83 -6.66 9.37
N ILE A 147 -16.63 -6.09 9.24
CA ILE A 147 -16.38 -4.85 8.51
C ILE A 147 -15.54 -5.16 7.27
N ARG A 148 -15.97 -4.66 6.11
CA ARG A 148 -15.27 -4.81 4.84
C ARG A 148 -14.82 -3.46 4.34
N LEU A 149 -13.50 -3.24 4.33
CA LEU A 149 -12.89 -2.02 3.80
C LEU A 149 -12.45 -2.29 2.35
N LYS A 150 -13.05 -1.56 1.40
CA LYS A 150 -12.74 -1.67 -0.03
C LYS A 150 -12.45 -0.31 -0.66
N ALA A 151 -11.48 -0.28 -1.56
CA ALA A 151 -11.11 0.84 -2.42
C ALA A 151 -9.87 0.46 -3.23
N PRO A 152 -9.47 1.24 -4.25
CA PRO A 152 -8.18 1.08 -4.91
C PRO A 152 -6.98 1.10 -3.93
N THR A 153 -5.82 0.65 -4.40
CA THR A 153 -4.58 0.70 -3.63
C THR A 153 -4.25 2.17 -3.29
N GLN A 154 -3.62 2.41 -2.14
CA GLN A 154 -3.22 3.76 -1.67
C GLN A 154 -4.37 4.74 -1.31
N MET A 155 -5.58 4.23 -1.05
CA MET A 155 -6.72 5.01 -0.54
C MET A 155 -6.81 5.09 1.00
N GLY A 156 -5.83 4.55 1.74
CA GLY A 156 -5.78 4.63 3.21
C GLY A 156 -6.56 3.53 3.96
N LYS A 157 -6.84 2.38 3.31
CA LYS A 157 -7.59 1.27 3.92
C LYS A 157 -6.94 0.72 5.18
N THR A 158 -5.64 0.39 5.12
CA THR A 158 -4.88 -0.09 6.29
C THR A 158 -4.78 0.98 7.38
N SER A 159 -4.65 2.26 7.02
CA SER A 159 -4.66 3.39 7.98
C SER A 159 -5.99 3.51 8.73
N LEU A 160 -7.12 3.19 8.09
CA LEU A 160 -8.42 3.12 8.75
C LEU A 160 -8.53 1.85 9.63
N MET A 161 -8.10 0.69 9.13
CA MET A 161 -8.10 -0.56 9.90
C MET A 161 -7.38 -0.41 11.25
N ILE A 162 -6.18 0.17 11.27
CA ILE A 162 -5.43 0.36 12.54
C ILE A 162 -6.16 1.29 13.51
N ARG A 163 -6.94 2.26 13.01
CA ARG A 163 -7.73 3.18 13.84
C ARG A 163 -8.94 2.51 14.43
N ILE A 164 -9.62 1.66 13.65
CA ILE A 164 -10.72 0.81 14.14
C ILE A 164 -10.20 -0.07 15.29
N LEU A 165 -9.07 -0.73 15.07
CA LEU A 165 -8.42 -1.58 16.07
C LEU A 165 -8.05 -0.80 17.34
N HIS A 166 -7.42 0.36 17.19
CA HIS A 166 -7.05 1.22 18.31
C HIS A 166 -8.28 1.73 19.08
N GLN A 167 -9.33 2.16 18.37
CA GLN A 167 -10.55 2.64 19.00
C GLN A 167 -11.28 1.54 19.78
N ALA A 168 -11.29 0.31 19.25
CA ALA A 168 -11.85 -0.84 19.96
C ALA A 168 -11.12 -1.07 21.29
N GLN A 169 -9.77 -1.03 21.28
CA GLN A 169 -8.97 -1.13 22.50
C GLN A 169 -9.26 -0.03 23.52
N GLN A 170 -9.43 1.22 23.08
CA GLN A 170 -9.70 2.35 23.99
C GLN A 170 -11.08 2.31 24.64
N ARG A 171 -12.09 1.80 23.94
CA ARG A 171 -13.49 1.82 24.41
C ARG A 171 -13.85 0.66 25.32
N CYS A 172 -12.97 -0.31 25.52
CA CYS A 172 -13.26 -1.48 26.32
C CYS A 172 -12.80 -1.31 27.77
N SER A 173 -13.75 -1.16 28.69
CA SER A 173 -13.51 -1.09 30.13
C SER A 173 -13.85 -2.40 30.86
N GLU A 174 -14.60 -3.32 30.23
CA GLU A 174 -15.22 -4.48 30.90
C GLU A 174 -14.80 -5.85 30.32
N ASN A 175 -14.55 -5.96 29.01
CA ASN A 175 -14.11 -7.21 28.35
C ASN A 175 -12.69 -7.09 27.76
N GLN A 176 -11.87 -8.13 27.92
CA GLN A 176 -10.55 -8.19 27.28
C GLN A 176 -10.73 -8.26 25.75
N ILE A 177 -10.20 -7.27 25.03
CA ILE A 177 -10.15 -7.30 23.57
C ILE A 177 -8.75 -7.72 23.13
N THR A 178 -8.68 -8.80 22.38
CA THR A 178 -7.46 -9.28 21.74
C THR A 178 -7.49 -8.93 20.26
N LEU A 179 -6.43 -8.27 19.78
CA LEU A 179 -6.32 -7.82 18.40
C LEU A 179 -5.31 -8.65 17.61
N ILE A 180 -5.72 -9.12 16.44
CA ILE A 180 -4.84 -9.83 15.50
C ILE A 180 -4.91 -9.14 14.13
N PRO A 181 -4.06 -8.14 13.86
CA PRO A 181 -3.81 -7.69 12.50
C PRO A 181 -2.92 -8.73 11.79
N LEU A 182 -3.41 -9.29 10.69
CA LEU A 182 -2.73 -10.30 9.87
C LEU A 182 -2.74 -9.85 8.41
N SER A 183 -1.57 -9.51 7.88
CA SER A 183 -1.38 -9.26 6.44
C SER A 183 -1.07 -10.57 5.72
N LEU A 184 -1.85 -10.90 4.68
CA LEU A 184 -1.66 -12.11 3.88
C LEU A 184 -0.47 -12.01 2.91
N GLN A 185 0.04 -10.80 2.63
CA GLN A 185 1.27 -10.57 1.88
C GLN A 185 2.51 -11.19 2.55
N ARG A 186 2.44 -11.49 3.85
CA ARG A 186 3.54 -12.12 4.60
C ARG A 186 3.63 -13.63 4.36
N ALA A 187 2.64 -14.25 3.73
CA ALA A 187 2.68 -15.65 3.38
C ALA A 187 3.65 -15.87 2.20
N ASP A 188 4.50 -16.88 2.31
CA ASP A 188 5.31 -17.30 1.18
C ASP A 188 4.40 -17.81 0.04
N LYS A 189 4.84 -17.68 -1.22
CA LYS A 189 4.10 -18.22 -2.38
C LYS A 189 3.71 -19.68 -2.22
N SER A 190 4.55 -20.47 -1.53
CA SER A 190 4.28 -21.88 -1.27
C SER A 190 3.10 -22.13 -0.33
N VAL A 191 2.66 -21.15 0.44
CA VAL A 191 1.48 -21.26 1.32
C VAL A 191 0.20 -21.32 0.49
N PHE A 192 0.19 -20.67 -0.67
CA PHE A 192 -0.97 -20.60 -1.57
C PHE A 192 -1.00 -21.73 -2.61
N THR A 193 -0.37 -22.88 -2.32
CA THR A 193 -0.40 -24.04 -3.23
C THR A 193 -1.73 -24.77 -3.22
N ASP A 194 -2.37 -24.82 -2.05
CA ASP A 194 -3.61 -25.53 -1.81
C ASP A 194 -4.28 -24.98 -0.53
N LEU A 195 -5.57 -25.26 -0.39
CA LEU A 195 -6.37 -24.78 0.74
C LEU A 195 -5.84 -25.29 2.08
N ASP A 196 -5.39 -26.55 2.15
CA ASP A 196 -4.96 -27.19 3.38
C ASP A 196 -3.76 -26.46 3.99
N ARG A 197 -2.73 -26.26 3.17
CA ARG A 197 -1.52 -25.55 3.56
C ARG A 197 -1.79 -24.10 3.92
N PHE A 198 -2.67 -23.44 3.17
CA PHE A 198 -3.08 -22.07 3.46
C PHE A 198 -3.77 -21.97 4.84
N LEU A 199 -4.75 -22.82 5.12
CA LEU A 199 -5.50 -22.77 6.38
C LEU A 199 -4.64 -23.20 7.59
N ARG A 200 -3.71 -24.15 7.42
CA ARG A 200 -2.72 -24.48 8.46
C ARG A 200 -1.83 -23.29 8.80
N TRP A 201 -1.28 -22.61 7.77
CA TRP A 201 -0.48 -21.41 7.96
C TRP A 201 -1.29 -20.29 8.62
N PHE A 202 -2.56 -20.14 8.24
CA PHE A 202 -3.47 -19.14 8.80
C PHE A 202 -3.69 -19.38 10.30
N CYS A 203 -4.03 -20.61 10.69
CA CYS A 203 -4.21 -21.03 12.08
C CYS A 203 -2.92 -20.84 12.89
N ALA A 204 -1.78 -21.30 12.37
CA ALA A 204 -0.49 -21.13 13.03
C ALA A 204 -0.10 -19.66 13.20
N SER A 205 -0.45 -18.80 12.24
CA SER A 205 -0.18 -17.36 12.29
C SER A 205 -1.00 -16.65 13.37
N ILE A 206 -2.27 -17.05 13.56
CA ILE A 206 -3.15 -16.59 14.63
C ILE A 206 -2.60 -17.03 15.99
N ALA A 207 -2.37 -18.34 16.17
CA ALA A 207 -1.89 -18.90 17.43
C ALA A 207 -0.55 -18.29 17.87
N ARG A 208 0.38 -18.11 16.93
CA ARG A 208 1.69 -17.48 17.21
C ARG A 208 1.55 -16.03 17.68
N LYS A 209 0.59 -15.27 17.15
CA LYS A 209 0.32 -13.88 17.60
C LYS A 209 -0.30 -13.85 18.99
N LEU A 210 -1.10 -14.86 19.33
CA LEU A 210 -1.68 -15.03 20.66
C LEU A 210 -0.71 -15.64 21.67
N ARG A 211 0.47 -16.12 21.23
CA ARG A 211 1.43 -16.91 22.03
C ARG A 211 0.81 -18.21 22.57
N LEU A 212 -0.16 -18.76 21.85
CA LEU A 212 -0.74 -20.09 22.10
C LEU A 212 0.13 -21.18 21.47
N SER A 213 -0.09 -22.42 21.89
CA SER A 213 0.53 -23.58 21.25
C SER A 213 0.12 -23.67 19.79
N THR A 214 1.09 -23.76 18.88
CA THR A 214 0.85 -23.91 17.43
C THR A 214 0.57 -25.36 17.04
N ALA A 215 -0.05 -26.14 17.91
CA ALA A 215 -0.40 -27.55 17.72
C ALA A 215 -1.52 -27.75 16.69
N VAL A 216 -1.43 -27.06 15.55
CA VAL A 216 -2.40 -27.10 14.44
C VAL A 216 -2.55 -28.52 13.92
N ASP A 217 -1.45 -29.27 13.86
CA ASP A 217 -1.43 -30.64 13.35
C ASP A 217 -2.26 -31.61 14.22
N ASP A 218 -2.41 -31.33 15.51
CA ASP A 218 -3.21 -32.17 16.43
C ASP A 218 -4.72 -32.04 16.15
N TYR A 219 -5.13 -30.94 15.53
CA TYR A 219 -6.52 -30.64 15.15
C TYR A 219 -6.78 -30.88 13.66
N TRP A 220 -5.79 -31.39 12.94
CA TRP A 220 -5.87 -31.58 11.49
C TRP A 220 -5.99 -33.04 11.11
N SER A 221 -7.23 -33.52 11.06
CA SER A 221 -7.56 -34.89 10.72
C SER A 221 -7.89 -35.05 9.23
N ASP A 222 -7.39 -36.12 8.61
CA ASP A 222 -7.74 -36.50 7.23
C ASP A 222 -9.21 -36.91 7.07
N VAL A 223 -9.92 -37.17 8.17
CA VAL A 223 -11.34 -37.56 8.17
C VAL A 223 -12.24 -36.35 7.87
N PHE A 224 -11.83 -35.16 8.27
CA PHE A 224 -12.58 -33.92 8.08
C PHE A 224 -11.91 -33.04 7.01
N GLY A 225 -12.71 -32.24 6.29
CA GLY A 225 -12.15 -31.30 5.31
C GLY A 225 -11.41 -30.15 6.00
N SER A 226 -10.44 -29.54 5.31
CA SER A 226 -9.59 -28.46 5.82
C SER A 226 -10.38 -27.27 6.40
N LYS A 227 -11.57 -26.97 5.85
CA LYS A 227 -12.49 -25.95 6.39
C LYS A 227 -12.99 -26.30 7.80
N SER A 228 -13.42 -27.55 8.01
CA SER A 228 -13.90 -28.03 9.30
C SER A 228 -12.78 -28.10 10.33
N ASN A 229 -11.58 -28.56 9.94
CA ASN A 229 -10.40 -28.56 10.82
C ASN A 229 -10.03 -27.13 11.25
N CYS A 230 -10.05 -26.17 10.32
CA CYS A 230 -9.79 -24.76 10.61
C CYS A 230 -10.83 -24.18 11.58
N THR A 231 -12.13 -24.41 11.34
CA THR A 231 -13.21 -23.97 12.25
C THR A 231 -13.03 -24.56 13.64
N ALA A 232 -12.81 -25.87 13.76
CA ALA A 232 -12.61 -26.54 15.04
C ALA A 232 -11.38 -25.99 15.78
N TYR A 233 -10.26 -25.75 15.08
CA TYR A 233 -9.08 -25.14 15.69
C TYR A 233 -9.38 -23.72 16.22
N LEU A 234 -10.09 -22.90 15.45
CA LEU A 234 -10.48 -21.56 15.90
C LEU A 234 -11.42 -21.61 17.11
N GLU A 235 -12.38 -22.53 17.13
CA GLU A 235 -13.32 -22.69 18.24
C GLU A 235 -12.63 -23.24 19.51
N ASP A 236 -11.97 -24.39 19.38
CA ASP A 236 -11.48 -25.21 20.49
C ASP A 236 -10.12 -24.78 21.03
N CYS A 237 -9.28 -24.11 20.22
CA CYS A 237 -7.94 -23.69 20.64
C CYS A 237 -7.77 -22.18 20.77
N VAL A 238 -8.55 -21.40 20.03
CA VAL A 238 -8.36 -19.95 19.95
C VAL A 238 -9.43 -19.23 20.73
N LEU A 239 -10.72 -19.43 20.42
CA LEU A 239 -11.81 -18.70 21.07
C LEU A 239 -12.09 -19.20 22.50
N SER A 240 -11.97 -20.51 22.74
CA SER A 240 -12.13 -21.13 24.07
C SER A 240 -11.10 -20.66 25.11
N GLU A 241 -9.89 -20.33 24.67
CA GLU A 241 -8.76 -19.90 25.53
C GLU A 241 -8.78 -18.39 25.81
N LEU A 242 -9.70 -17.63 25.20
CA LEU A 242 -9.80 -16.19 25.35
C LEU A 242 -10.99 -15.80 26.23
N ASP A 243 -10.71 -15.13 27.35
CA ASP A 243 -11.71 -14.53 28.23
C ASP A 243 -12.26 -13.19 27.68
N GLY A 244 -12.61 -13.14 26.38
CA GLY A 244 -13.11 -11.93 25.75
C GLY A 244 -13.21 -11.95 24.23
N VAL A 245 -13.19 -10.76 23.62
CA VAL A 245 -13.43 -10.57 22.19
C VAL A 245 -12.12 -10.71 21.41
N LEU A 246 -12.15 -11.49 20.34
CA LEU A 246 -11.09 -11.55 19.35
C LEU A 246 -11.46 -10.72 18.12
N ILE A 247 -10.68 -9.68 17.82
CA ILE A 247 -10.78 -8.93 16.57
C ILE A 247 -9.67 -9.40 15.63
N LEU A 248 -10.05 -10.13 14.59
CA LEU A 248 -9.17 -10.60 13.53
C LEU A 248 -9.29 -9.67 12.32
N ALA A 249 -8.24 -8.89 12.07
CA ALA A 249 -8.17 -7.96 10.95
C ALA A 249 -7.25 -8.51 9.87
N LEU A 250 -7.83 -8.88 8.73
CA LEU A 250 -7.17 -9.45 7.58
C LEU A 250 -6.85 -8.34 6.58
N ASP A 251 -5.56 -8.04 6.42
CA ASP A 251 -5.06 -7.05 5.48
C ASP A 251 -4.51 -7.70 4.21
N GLN A 252 -4.65 -7.00 3.08
CA GLN A 252 -4.20 -7.45 1.76
C GLN A 252 -4.71 -8.86 1.41
N VAL A 253 -6.02 -9.10 1.60
CA VAL A 253 -6.61 -10.38 1.19
C VAL A 253 -6.61 -10.58 -0.34
N ASP A 254 -6.22 -9.55 -1.08
CA ASP A 254 -5.94 -9.56 -2.51
C ASP A 254 -4.95 -10.66 -2.93
N GLU A 255 -4.04 -11.07 -2.06
CA GLU A 255 -3.12 -12.17 -2.35
C GLU A 255 -3.87 -13.50 -2.54
N VAL A 256 -4.96 -13.72 -1.80
CA VAL A 256 -5.77 -14.95 -1.91
C VAL A 256 -6.55 -14.95 -3.23
N PHE A 257 -6.95 -13.78 -3.72
CA PHE A 257 -7.65 -13.65 -5.00
C PHE A 257 -6.83 -14.26 -6.16
N LEU A 258 -5.50 -14.15 -6.12
CA LEU A 258 -4.64 -14.76 -7.15
C LEU A 258 -4.75 -16.30 -7.23
N HIS A 259 -5.45 -16.94 -6.28
CA HIS A 259 -5.64 -18.37 -6.15
C HIS A 259 -7.15 -18.72 -6.02
N PRO A 260 -7.90 -18.82 -7.14
CA PRO A 260 -9.37 -18.94 -7.11
C PRO A 260 -9.93 -20.10 -6.27
N GLU A 261 -9.27 -21.25 -6.29
CA GLU A 261 -9.69 -22.42 -5.49
C GLU A 261 -9.58 -22.16 -3.99
N ILE A 262 -8.51 -21.49 -3.56
CA ILE A 262 -8.33 -21.08 -2.15
C ILE A 262 -9.31 -19.96 -1.81
N ALA A 263 -9.50 -19.00 -2.71
CA ALA A 263 -10.39 -17.87 -2.51
C ALA A 263 -11.83 -18.30 -2.26
N ASP A 264 -12.41 -19.16 -3.11
CA ASP A 264 -13.81 -19.59 -2.96
C ASP A 264 -14.04 -20.23 -1.59
N ASP A 265 -13.19 -21.18 -1.20
CA ASP A 265 -13.33 -21.90 0.07
C ASP A 265 -13.00 -21.04 1.30
N PHE A 266 -11.94 -20.23 1.25
CA PHE A 266 -11.56 -19.37 2.38
C PHE A 266 -12.59 -18.28 2.65
N PHE A 267 -13.08 -17.61 1.61
CA PHE A 267 -14.09 -16.58 1.80
C PHE A 267 -15.43 -17.20 2.24
N THR A 268 -15.81 -18.37 1.70
CA THR A 268 -16.96 -19.13 2.22
C THR A 268 -16.81 -19.44 3.70
N LEU A 269 -15.61 -19.80 4.16
CA LEU A 269 -15.32 -20.05 5.56
C LEU A 269 -15.50 -18.78 6.43
N LEU A 270 -14.93 -17.65 6.03
CA LEU A 270 -15.11 -16.38 6.77
C LEU A 270 -16.58 -15.96 6.87
N ARG A 271 -17.37 -16.19 5.81
CA ARG A 271 -18.80 -15.95 5.82
C ARG A 271 -19.50 -16.86 6.84
N SER A 272 -19.19 -18.16 6.83
CA SER A 272 -19.80 -19.12 7.75
C SER A 272 -19.57 -18.73 9.22
N TRP A 273 -18.38 -18.25 9.58
CA TRP A 273 -18.10 -17.77 10.93
C TRP A 273 -18.91 -16.52 11.32
N TYR A 274 -19.12 -15.60 10.39
CA TYR A 274 -20.00 -14.44 10.60
C TYR A 274 -21.46 -14.86 10.81
N GLU A 275 -21.96 -15.79 9.99
CA GLU A 275 -23.35 -16.28 10.10
C GLU A 275 -23.55 -17.07 11.40
N GLU A 276 -22.56 -17.87 11.80
CA GLU A 276 -22.55 -18.60 13.07
C GLU A 276 -22.63 -17.64 14.27
N ALA A 277 -21.88 -16.53 14.23
CA ALA A 277 -21.93 -15.51 15.27
C ALA A 277 -23.28 -14.78 15.33
N ALA A 278 -23.97 -14.62 14.20
CA ALA A 278 -25.21 -13.87 14.11
C ALA A 278 -26.45 -14.68 14.51
N TYR A 279 -26.56 -15.94 14.06
CA TYR A 279 -27.75 -16.78 14.23
C TYR A 279 -27.43 -18.29 14.16
N GLY A 280 -26.19 -18.68 14.43
CA GLY A 280 -25.62 -19.99 14.18
C GLY A 280 -26.42 -21.20 14.66
N GLU A 281 -26.28 -22.30 13.92
CA GLU A 281 -26.98 -23.57 14.17
C GLU A 281 -26.45 -24.28 15.42
N SER A 282 -25.18 -24.05 15.81
CA SER A 282 -24.58 -24.69 16.99
C SER A 282 -25.04 -24.06 18.31
N GLY A 283 -25.52 -22.81 18.27
CA GLY A 283 -25.82 -22.02 19.47
C GLY A 283 -24.60 -21.68 20.32
N ASN A 284 -23.37 -21.88 19.82
CA ASN A 284 -22.15 -21.62 20.58
C ASN A 284 -21.88 -20.10 20.70
N PRO A 285 -21.95 -19.51 21.90
CA PRO A 285 -21.76 -18.07 22.09
C PRO A 285 -20.32 -17.62 21.83
N LEU A 286 -19.33 -18.52 21.73
CA LEU A 286 -17.94 -18.16 21.42
C LEU A 286 -17.82 -17.42 20.09
N TRP A 287 -18.62 -17.76 19.09
CA TRP A 287 -18.57 -17.09 17.79
C TRP A 287 -19.01 -15.62 17.85
N GLN A 288 -19.85 -15.24 18.82
CA GLN A 288 -20.20 -13.83 19.07
C GLN A 288 -19.00 -12.99 19.54
N ASN A 289 -17.96 -13.64 20.07
CA ASN A 289 -16.72 -13.00 20.48
C ASN A 289 -15.72 -12.83 19.32
N LEU A 290 -15.94 -13.48 18.18
CA LEU A 290 -15.13 -13.25 16.98
C LEU A 290 -15.67 -12.05 16.19
N ARG A 291 -14.78 -11.12 15.86
CA ARG A 291 -15.09 -9.98 14.98
C ARG A 291 -14.05 -9.89 13.87
N LEU A 292 -14.52 -9.60 12.66
CA LEU A 292 -13.71 -9.64 11.45
C LEU A 292 -13.60 -8.25 10.82
N ILE A 293 -12.38 -7.89 10.41
CA ILE A 293 -12.16 -6.76 9.49
C ILE A 293 -11.46 -7.33 8.26
N ILE A 294 -12.03 -7.15 7.08
CA ILE A 294 -11.46 -7.60 5.80
C ILE A 294 -11.08 -6.38 4.97
N VAL A 295 -9.80 -6.26 4.64
CA VAL A 295 -9.27 -5.18 3.81
C VAL A 295 -8.85 -5.73 2.46
N HIS A 296 -9.49 -5.25 1.40
CA HIS A 296 -9.17 -5.63 0.02
C HIS A 296 -9.13 -4.44 -0.93
N SER A 297 -8.35 -4.59 -1.99
CA SER A 297 -8.35 -3.72 -3.15
C SER A 297 -9.53 -4.05 -4.06
N THR A 298 -10.05 -3.03 -4.73
CA THR A 298 -11.02 -3.21 -5.81
C THR A 298 -10.34 -3.51 -7.15
N GLU A 299 -9.01 -3.36 -7.23
CA GLU A 299 -8.23 -3.53 -8.46
C GLU A 299 -8.23 -4.96 -9.03
N VAL A 300 -8.35 -5.99 -8.19
CA VAL A 300 -8.34 -7.40 -8.62
C VAL A 300 -9.79 -7.88 -8.76
N TYR A 301 -10.28 -7.97 -10.00
CA TYR A 301 -11.62 -8.48 -10.26
C TYR A 301 -11.64 -10.01 -10.29
N ILE A 302 -12.41 -10.62 -9.38
CA ILE A 302 -12.68 -12.06 -9.41
C ILE A 302 -14.17 -12.31 -9.33
N PRO A 303 -14.72 -13.13 -10.25
CA PRO A 303 -16.09 -13.60 -10.13
C PRO A 303 -16.19 -14.59 -8.95
N LEU A 304 -16.43 -14.06 -7.75
CA LEU A 304 -16.78 -14.87 -6.58
C LEU A 304 -18.29 -15.11 -6.55
N ASP A 305 -18.72 -16.27 -6.05
CA ASP A 305 -20.14 -16.55 -5.84
C ASP A 305 -20.71 -15.58 -4.80
N ILE A 306 -21.59 -14.69 -5.27
CA ILE A 306 -22.25 -13.64 -4.50
C ILE A 306 -22.93 -14.23 -3.25
N ASN A 307 -23.43 -15.46 -3.31
CA ASN A 307 -24.18 -16.07 -2.21
C ASN A 307 -23.29 -16.75 -1.16
N LYS A 308 -22.01 -17.02 -1.47
CA LYS A 308 -21.09 -17.74 -0.58
C LYS A 308 -20.02 -16.84 0.02
N SER A 309 -19.77 -15.70 -0.61
CA SER A 309 -18.72 -14.78 -0.21
C SER A 309 -19.15 -13.86 0.95
N PRO A 310 -18.22 -13.47 1.86
CA PRO A 310 -18.51 -12.50 2.91
C PRO A 310 -18.67 -11.09 2.32
N PHE A 311 -18.36 -10.88 1.03
CA PHE A 311 -18.46 -9.60 0.35
C PHE A 311 -19.91 -9.13 0.08
N ASN A 312 -20.93 -9.82 0.61
CA ASN A 312 -22.32 -9.36 0.60
C ASN A 312 -22.99 -9.32 1.99
N VAL A 313 -22.23 -9.53 3.07
CA VAL A 313 -22.74 -9.48 4.45
C VAL A 313 -21.90 -8.54 5.32
N GLY A 314 -22.37 -8.18 6.51
CA GLY A 314 -21.72 -7.19 7.38
C GLY A 314 -21.68 -5.77 6.78
N LEU A 315 -20.94 -4.87 7.43
CA LEU A 315 -20.80 -3.47 7.03
C LEU A 315 -19.77 -3.33 5.89
N ALA A 316 -20.22 -2.86 4.73
CA ALA A 316 -19.34 -2.50 3.61
C ALA A 316 -18.97 -1.02 3.65
N ILE A 317 -17.68 -0.73 3.66
CA ILE A 317 -17.12 0.62 3.62
C ILE A 317 -16.28 0.78 2.36
N GLU A 318 -16.74 1.67 1.49
CA GLU A 318 -16.01 2.10 0.30
C GLU A 318 -15.30 3.42 0.56
N LEU A 319 -13.97 3.41 0.44
CA LEU A 319 -13.19 4.64 0.64
C LEU A 319 -13.12 5.43 -0.67
N HIS A 320 -13.60 6.66 -0.58
CA HIS A 320 -13.64 7.59 -1.69
C HIS A 320 -12.44 8.56 -1.62
N PRO A 321 -12.07 9.20 -2.74
CA PRO A 321 -11.12 10.29 -2.73
C PRO A 321 -11.57 11.41 -1.78
N PHE A 322 -10.60 12.21 -1.31
CA PHE A 322 -10.89 13.33 -0.43
C PHE A 322 -11.75 14.39 -1.12
N SER A 323 -12.71 14.94 -0.38
CA SER A 323 -13.44 16.14 -0.79
C SER A 323 -12.52 17.35 -0.85
N VAL A 324 -12.99 18.43 -1.50
CA VAL A 324 -12.30 19.72 -1.51
C VAL A 324 -11.98 20.20 -0.09
N THR A 325 -12.94 20.08 0.84
CA THR A 325 -12.77 20.48 2.24
C THR A 325 -11.72 19.64 2.98
N GLN A 326 -11.62 18.35 2.66
CA GLN A 326 -10.62 17.45 3.24
C GLN A 326 -9.21 17.73 2.69
N VAL A 327 -9.11 18.05 1.40
CA VAL A 327 -7.85 18.47 0.79
C VAL A 327 -7.40 19.82 1.34
N GLU A 328 -8.33 20.75 1.56
CA GLU A 328 -8.05 22.03 2.21
C GLU A 328 -7.57 21.87 3.65
N ASP A 329 -8.25 21.07 4.48
CA ASP A 329 -7.81 20.75 5.84
C ASP A 329 -6.39 20.17 5.82
N LEU A 330 -6.13 19.17 4.97
CA LEU A 330 -4.80 18.59 4.87
C LEU A 330 -3.75 19.62 4.45
N ALA A 331 -4.04 20.51 3.49
CA ALA A 331 -3.12 21.57 3.09
C ALA A 331 -2.77 22.49 4.28
N GLN A 332 -3.76 22.88 5.07
CA GLN A 332 -3.56 23.70 6.27
C GLN A 332 -2.67 22.99 7.30
N ARG A 333 -2.84 21.68 7.50
CA ARG A 333 -1.98 20.89 8.39
C ARG A 333 -0.53 20.92 7.92
N TYR A 334 -0.29 20.80 6.61
CA TYR A 334 1.05 20.95 6.01
C TYR A 334 1.58 22.40 6.02
N GLY A 335 0.84 23.36 6.56
CA GLY A 335 1.22 24.78 6.58
C GLY A 335 1.11 25.46 5.21
N LEU A 336 0.38 24.87 4.27
CA LEU A 336 0.17 25.42 2.92
C LEU A 336 -1.07 26.32 2.90
N SER A 337 -0.91 27.51 2.36
CA SER A 337 -2.04 28.43 2.11
C SER A 337 -2.36 28.43 0.62
N LEU A 338 -3.33 27.61 0.21
CA LEU A 338 -3.79 27.52 -1.17
C LEU A 338 -4.97 28.45 -1.41
N SER A 339 -4.93 29.24 -2.47
CA SER A 339 -6.09 30.01 -2.91
C SER A 339 -7.16 29.08 -3.54
N PRO A 340 -8.43 29.50 -3.60
CA PRO A 340 -9.52 28.67 -4.16
C PRO A 340 -9.23 28.14 -5.57
N SER A 341 -8.59 28.93 -6.43
CA SER A 341 -8.23 28.50 -7.79
C SER A 341 -7.10 27.46 -7.79
N GLU A 342 -6.17 27.54 -6.85
CA GLU A 342 -5.05 26.60 -6.73
C GLU A 342 -5.54 25.26 -6.19
N LEU A 343 -6.48 25.29 -5.25
CA LEU A 343 -7.15 24.11 -4.75
C LEU A 343 -7.99 23.44 -5.85
N GLU A 344 -8.73 24.22 -6.65
CA GLU A 344 -9.49 23.70 -7.79
C GLU A 344 -8.59 23.07 -8.85
N GLU A 345 -7.45 23.71 -9.18
CA GLU A 345 -6.46 23.17 -10.12
C GLU A 345 -5.87 21.84 -9.61
N LEU A 346 -5.46 21.77 -8.35
CA LEU A 346 -4.95 20.55 -7.76
C LEU A 346 -6.01 19.44 -7.71
N MET A 347 -7.26 19.79 -7.36
CA MET A 347 -8.38 18.86 -7.40
C MET A 347 -8.65 18.34 -8.80
N GLY A 348 -8.58 19.17 -9.84
CA GLY A 348 -8.65 18.71 -11.23
C GLY A 348 -7.51 17.78 -11.61
N PHE A 349 -6.31 18.03 -11.08
CA PHE A 349 -5.10 17.28 -11.41
C PHE A 349 -5.03 15.89 -10.78
N ILE A 350 -5.35 15.76 -9.48
CA ILE A 350 -5.20 14.50 -8.72
C ILE A 350 -6.51 13.97 -8.11
N ALA A 351 -7.63 14.66 -8.32
CA ALA A 351 -8.98 14.26 -7.89
C ALA A 351 -9.11 13.90 -6.40
N GLY A 352 -8.34 14.55 -5.53
CA GLY A 352 -8.36 14.28 -4.09
C GLY A 352 -7.84 12.89 -3.70
N HIS A 353 -7.13 12.18 -4.57
CA HIS A 353 -6.60 10.86 -4.26
C HIS A 353 -5.65 10.94 -3.03
N PRO A 354 -5.94 10.24 -1.92
CA PRO A 354 -5.24 10.44 -0.64
C PRO A 354 -3.72 10.42 -0.71
N TYR A 355 -3.15 9.39 -1.34
CA TYR A 355 -1.70 9.28 -1.55
C TYR A 355 -1.12 10.37 -2.44
N LEU A 356 -1.77 10.71 -3.57
CA LEU A 356 -1.27 11.74 -4.47
C LEU A 356 -1.32 13.12 -3.80
N THR A 357 -2.37 13.39 -3.03
CA THR A 357 -2.54 14.64 -2.26
C THR A 357 -1.48 14.77 -1.18
N GLN A 358 -1.29 13.74 -0.35
CA GLN A 358 -0.26 13.78 0.69
C GLN A 358 1.13 13.96 0.09
N LYS A 359 1.44 13.24 -0.99
CA LYS A 359 2.73 13.37 -1.67
C LYS A 359 2.91 14.76 -2.27
N ALA A 360 1.87 15.36 -2.87
CA ALA A 360 1.94 16.75 -3.32
C ALA A 360 2.27 17.70 -2.18
N PHE A 361 1.53 17.63 -1.09
CA PHE A 361 1.68 18.56 0.02
C PHE A 361 3.01 18.40 0.74
N TYR A 362 3.52 17.18 0.87
CA TYR A 362 4.87 16.95 1.37
C TYR A 362 5.93 17.69 0.55
N TYR A 363 5.92 17.56 -0.78
CA TYR A 363 6.93 18.20 -1.63
C TYR A 363 6.78 19.72 -1.70
N LEU A 364 5.54 20.23 -1.66
CA LEU A 364 5.27 21.67 -1.60
C LEU A 364 5.70 22.27 -0.26
N ALA A 365 5.35 21.64 0.85
CA ALA A 365 5.64 22.15 2.19
C ALA A 365 7.12 22.00 2.57
N SER A 366 7.82 20.99 2.04
CA SER A 366 9.28 20.87 2.16
C SER A 366 10.04 21.84 1.24
N GLN A 367 9.35 22.62 0.40
CA GLN A 367 9.94 23.51 -0.61
C GLN A 367 10.87 22.79 -1.61
N SER A 368 10.72 21.48 -1.74
CA SER A 368 11.50 20.67 -2.68
C SER A 368 11.06 20.89 -4.13
N LEU A 369 9.80 21.28 -4.34
CA LEU A 369 9.22 21.60 -5.64
C LEU A 369 8.31 22.81 -5.54
N SER A 370 8.33 23.67 -6.57
CA SER A 370 7.24 24.64 -6.77
C SER A 370 5.99 23.92 -7.29
N ARG A 371 4.82 24.55 -7.17
CA ARG A 371 3.57 23.99 -7.73
C ARG A 371 3.67 23.83 -9.25
N GLU A 372 4.22 24.82 -9.95
CA GLU A 372 4.38 24.77 -11.40
C GLU A 372 5.29 23.60 -11.81
N GLN A 373 6.36 23.35 -11.04
CA GLN A 373 7.23 22.19 -11.26
C GLN A 373 6.51 20.89 -10.94
N LEU A 374 5.74 20.84 -9.86
CA LEU A 374 4.96 19.66 -9.49
C LEU A 374 3.99 19.30 -10.61
N LEU A 375 3.14 20.22 -11.06
CA LEU A 375 2.13 19.95 -12.10
C LEU A 375 2.77 19.58 -13.44
N SER A 376 3.84 20.27 -13.85
CA SER A 376 4.48 20.04 -15.15
C SER A 376 5.30 18.74 -15.24
N THR A 377 5.87 18.26 -14.12
CA THR A 377 6.72 17.06 -14.10
C THR A 377 6.00 15.79 -13.64
N SER A 378 4.87 15.93 -12.93
CA SER A 378 4.17 14.81 -12.27
C SER A 378 3.66 13.73 -13.22
N ALA A 379 3.24 14.09 -14.43
CA ALA A 379 2.78 13.16 -15.46
C ALA A 379 3.93 12.56 -16.29
N THR A 380 5.06 12.24 -15.66
CA THR A 380 6.25 11.65 -16.29
C THR A 380 6.90 10.62 -15.38
N ASP A 381 7.76 9.75 -15.93
CA ASP A 381 8.54 8.78 -15.15
C ASP A 381 9.59 9.43 -14.23
N ALA A 382 9.90 10.72 -14.42
CA ALA A 382 10.74 11.49 -13.51
C ALA A 382 9.93 12.20 -12.42
N GLY A 383 8.59 12.20 -12.54
CA GLY A 383 7.69 12.90 -11.64
C GLY A 383 7.58 12.25 -10.27
N VAL A 384 7.03 13.01 -9.31
CA VAL A 384 6.83 12.51 -7.94
C VAL A 384 5.90 11.30 -7.90
N TYR A 385 5.04 11.07 -8.89
CA TYR A 385 4.08 9.97 -8.90
C TYR A 385 4.52 8.72 -9.68
N HIS A 386 5.74 8.67 -10.21
CA HIS A 386 6.18 7.61 -11.13
C HIS A 386 5.92 6.18 -10.63
N HIS A 387 6.22 5.84 -9.37
CA HIS A 387 5.94 4.49 -8.84
C HIS A 387 4.46 4.11 -8.88
N HIS A 388 3.58 5.07 -8.57
CA HIS A 388 2.13 4.84 -8.59
C HIS A 388 1.65 4.63 -10.04
N LEU A 389 2.10 5.49 -10.94
CA LEU A 389 1.74 5.45 -12.36
C LEU A 389 2.28 4.19 -13.06
N HIS A 390 3.54 3.81 -12.80
CA HIS A 390 4.17 2.63 -13.36
C HIS A 390 3.49 1.33 -12.90
N ARG A 391 3.07 1.25 -11.63
CA ARG A 391 2.30 0.12 -11.11
C ARG A 391 0.97 -0.03 -11.87
N LEU A 392 0.24 1.06 -12.05
CA LEU A 392 -1.01 1.06 -12.82
C LEU A 392 -0.78 0.71 -14.29
N LEU A 393 0.30 1.23 -14.90
CA LEU A 393 0.70 0.88 -16.26
C LEU A 393 0.98 -0.61 -16.41
N GLN A 394 1.73 -1.20 -15.47
CA GLN A 394 2.00 -2.63 -15.47
C GLN A 394 0.71 -3.44 -15.39
N SER A 395 -0.21 -3.08 -14.49
CA SER A 395 -1.51 -3.76 -14.38
C SER A 395 -2.35 -3.65 -15.65
N LEU A 396 -2.30 -2.52 -16.36
CA LEU A 396 -2.94 -2.38 -17.67
C LEU A 396 -2.25 -3.23 -18.75
N GLN A 397 -0.91 -3.29 -18.75
CA GLN A 397 -0.15 -4.07 -19.75
C GLN A 397 -0.35 -5.58 -19.61
N GLU A 398 -0.64 -6.07 -18.42
CA GLU A 398 -1.00 -7.47 -18.17
C GLU A 398 -2.35 -7.86 -18.81
N ASN A 399 -3.20 -6.88 -19.17
CA ASN A 399 -4.50 -7.12 -19.82
C ASN A 399 -4.72 -6.19 -21.02
N SER A 400 -4.51 -6.72 -22.23
CA SER A 400 -4.58 -5.93 -23.47
C SER A 400 -5.93 -5.29 -23.75
N SER A 401 -7.06 -5.96 -23.44
CA SER A 401 -8.39 -5.37 -23.68
C SER A 401 -8.66 -4.21 -22.72
N LEU A 402 -8.20 -4.32 -21.47
CA LEU A 402 -8.30 -3.25 -20.47
C LEU A 402 -7.41 -2.05 -20.84
N ARG A 403 -6.20 -2.33 -21.33
CA ARG A 403 -5.27 -1.33 -21.87
C ARG A 403 -5.89 -0.55 -23.02
N ASP A 404 -6.42 -1.25 -24.02
CA ASP A 404 -6.99 -0.63 -25.22
C ASP A 404 -8.25 0.16 -24.89
N ALA A 405 -9.10 -0.38 -24.00
CA ALA A 405 -10.25 0.34 -23.48
C ALA A 405 -9.83 1.64 -22.79
N TYR A 406 -8.83 1.60 -21.90
CA TYR A 406 -8.37 2.82 -21.23
C TYR A 406 -7.70 3.81 -22.16
N SER A 407 -6.92 3.33 -23.14
CA SER A 407 -6.34 4.16 -24.20
C SER A 407 -7.42 4.96 -24.92
N SER A 408 -8.56 4.34 -25.26
CA SER A 408 -9.69 5.06 -25.87
C SER A 408 -10.27 6.16 -24.99
N VAL A 409 -10.26 5.99 -23.66
CA VAL A 409 -10.80 6.95 -22.69
C VAL A 409 -9.88 8.16 -22.54
N VAL A 410 -8.57 7.96 -22.44
CA VAL A 410 -7.61 9.05 -22.22
C VAL A 410 -7.37 9.89 -23.48
N HIS A 411 -7.54 9.31 -24.67
CA HIS A 411 -7.44 10.03 -25.95
C HIS A 411 -8.73 10.74 -26.36
N SER A 412 -9.86 10.50 -25.67
CA SER A 412 -11.13 11.13 -25.99
C SER A 412 -11.33 12.46 -25.24
N SER A 413 -11.82 13.46 -25.97
CA SER A 413 -12.31 14.72 -25.38
C SER A 413 -13.72 14.59 -24.79
N ASN A 414 -14.48 13.56 -25.20
CA ASN A 414 -15.85 13.31 -24.76
C ASN A 414 -15.93 12.05 -23.89
N PRO A 415 -16.94 11.91 -23.01
CA PRO A 415 -17.18 10.67 -22.29
C PRO A 415 -17.36 9.48 -23.26
N VAL A 416 -16.74 8.35 -22.95
CA VAL A 416 -16.67 7.17 -23.82
C VAL A 416 -17.61 6.09 -23.31
N GLN A 417 -18.29 5.38 -24.21
CA GLN A 417 -19.04 4.17 -23.84
C GLN A 417 -18.10 2.96 -23.93
N LEU A 418 -17.99 2.22 -22.84
CA LEU A 418 -17.23 0.97 -22.79
C LEU A 418 -18.16 -0.21 -22.50
N GLU A 419 -17.67 -1.41 -22.81
CA GLU A 419 -18.28 -2.65 -22.34
C GLU A 419 -18.30 -2.68 -20.80
N GLN A 420 -19.37 -3.21 -20.22
CA GLN A 420 -19.69 -3.04 -18.80
C GLN A 420 -18.59 -3.60 -17.90
N LEU A 421 -18.00 -4.75 -18.24
CA LEU A 421 -16.95 -5.35 -17.43
C LEU A 421 -15.67 -4.51 -17.45
N LEU A 422 -15.27 -4.01 -18.61
CA LEU A 422 -14.10 -3.13 -18.76
C LEU A 422 -14.30 -1.80 -18.03
N ALA A 423 -15.49 -1.20 -18.14
CA ALA A 423 -15.84 0.02 -17.42
C ALA A 423 -15.74 -0.19 -15.89
N PHE A 424 -16.25 -1.32 -15.39
CA PHE A 424 -16.21 -1.68 -13.98
C PHE A 424 -14.77 -1.91 -13.48
N GLN A 425 -13.95 -2.64 -14.25
CA GLN A 425 -12.55 -2.90 -13.90
C GLN A 425 -11.75 -1.60 -13.85
N LEU A 426 -11.84 -0.74 -14.86
CA LEU A 426 -11.16 0.56 -14.86
C LEU A 426 -11.62 1.46 -13.71
N HIS A 427 -12.91 1.44 -13.40
CA HIS A 427 -13.45 2.21 -12.28
C HIS A 427 -12.91 1.69 -10.94
N SER A 428 -12.82 0.37 -10.81
CA SER A 428 -12.31 -0.31 -9.62
C SER A 428 -10.81 -0.17 -9.44
N MET A 429 -10.06 0.16 -10.51
CA MET A 429 -8.68 0.62 -10.44
C MET A 429 -8.54 2.12 -10.06
N GLY A 430 -9.65 2.85 -9.99
CA GLY A 430 -9.66 4.30 -9.78
C GLY A 430 -9.22 5.12 -10.99
N LEU A 431 -9.09 4.51 -12.18
CA LEU A 431 -8.62 5.15 -13.40
C LEU A 431 -9.70 5.97 -14.13
N VAL A 432 -10.98 5.63 -13.91
CA VAL A 432 -12.14 6.31 -14.52
C VAL A 432 -13.25 6.60 -13.53
N ILE A 433 -14.07 7.59 -13.86
CA ILE A 433 -15.33 7.91 -13.19
C ILE A 433 -16.48 7.59 -14.14
N LEU A 434 -17.54 6.97 -13.60
CA LEU A 434 -18.78 6.70 -14.32
C LEU A 434 -19.68 7.95 -14.32
N ARG A 435 -20.15 8.36 -15.50
CA ARG A 435 -21.16 9.40 -15.72
C ARG A 435 -22.33 8.80 -16.50
N GLY A 436 -23.31 8.27 -15.77
CA GLY A 436 -24.35 7.42 -16.37
C GLY A 436 -23.70 6.17 -16.96
N ASN A 437 -23.91 5.90 -18.24
CA ASN A 437 -23.33 4.75 -18.96
C ASN A 437 -21.99 5.07 -19.67
N LEU A 438 -21.42 6.25 -19.42
CA LEU A 438 -20.19 6.70 -20.04
C LEU A 438 -19.07 6.80 -18.99
N VAL A 439 -17.83 6.69 -19.44
CA VAL A 439 -16.63 6.82 -18.61
C VAL A 439 -15.82 8.05 -19.01
N VAL A 440 -15.17 8.65 -18.03
CA VAL A 440 -14.17 9.71 -18.22
C VAL A 440 -12.94 9.40 -17.36
N PRO A 441 -11.73 9.88 -17.72
CA PRO A 441 -10.57 9.79 -16.84
C PRO A 441 -10.89 10.37 -15.46
N SER A 442 -10.41 9.72 -14.39
CA SER A 442 -10.71 10.15 -13.03
C SER A 442 -9.99 11.44 -12.63
N CYS A 443 -8.82 11.71 -13.21
CA CYS A 443 -8.08 12.95 -13.01
C CYS A 443 -7.19 13.28 -14.22
N GLU A 444 -6.71 14.53 -14.27
CA GLU A 444 -5.86 14.99 -15.37
C GLU A 444 -4.44 14.39 -15.33
N LEU A 445 -3.90 14.08 -14.15
CA LEU A 445 -2.62 13.37 -14.02
C LEU A 445 -2.63 12.06 -14.82
N TYR A 446 -3.68 11.26 -14.66
CA TYR A 446 -3.79 9.98 -15.36
C TYR A 446 -4.00 10.20 -16.86
N ARG A 447 -4.86 11.15 -17.26
CA ARG A 447 -5.04 11.49 -18.68
C ARG A 447 -3.70 11.81 -19.34
N GLN A 448 -2.92 12.72 -18.76
CA GLN A 448 -1.65 13.16 -19.35
C GLN A 448 -0.59 12.05 -19.42
N TYR A 449 -0.45 11.25 -18.36
CA TYR A 449 0.55 10.19 -18.33
C TYR A 449 0.20 9.03 -19.27
N PHE A 450 -1.05 8.55 -19.22
CA PHE A 450 -1.48 7.38 -19.96
C PHE A 450 -1.77 7.66 -21.44
N SER A 451 -2.12 8.90 -21.82
CA SER A 451 -2.16 9.26 -23.25
C SER A 451 -0.80 9.00 -23.92
N ARG A 452 0.31 9.39 -23.29
CA ARG A 452 1.65 9.18 -23.87
C ARG A 452 2.13 7.73 -23.77
N SER A 453 1.75 7.04 -22.69
CA SER A 453 2.28 5.71 -22.36
C SER A 453 1.52 4.56 -23.01
N LEU A 454 0.29 4.82 -23.51
CA LEU A 454 -0.60 3.85 -24.15
C LEU A 454 -0.83 4.15 -25.65
N GLU A 455 0.05 4.94 -26.24
CA GLU A 455 0.11 5.19 -27.69
C GLU A 455 0.52 3.95 -28.51
#